data_AF-A0A2G2Z1R6-F1
#
_entry.id   AF-A0A2G2Z1R6-F1
#
_cell.length_a   1.000
_cell.length_b   1.000
_cell.length_c   1.000
_cell.angle_alpha   90.00
_cell.angle_beta   90.00
_cell.angle_gamma   90.00
#
_symmetry.space_group_name_H-M   'P 1'
#
loop_
_entity.id
_entity.type
_entity.pdbx_description
1 polymer ?
#
loop_
_entity_poly.entity_id
_entity_poly.type
_entity_poly.pdbx_seq_one_letter_code
_entity_poly.pdbx_strand_id
1 'polypeptide(L)'
;MPPTENDFDLRRASTPPSGMGISEYNFADINNLEHCAKYLNQTLITFGFPVSLDLFAHDPVSIARTCNCVYALLQQRQRDIEFRESANEQRQRLLSDISRLEAKVERLESQLQAKDREIATITREEAKATAVLKVQIDKLQKERDEFQRMVLGNQQVRTQQIYEMKKKEKEYIKLQERLNQVMMEKKKESRSGMEIMNLLQKEGRQRGTWNGKKADNDFYKKIVDAYEAKNQELVAENADLRALLRSMQADMREFLNAPNGSSRQSTSSNERLDNDHLQSPLGGRTDVFDLPLHMARDQIEESLRNKMASIKERMGQLQDAQKGAEVTSEATERELELEAQLVEARSIIQEQNSQWATIGSISMLVSSLSTSLSGVLAALCGSNVWFEWVERSRKIMRSSMSSKTME
;
A
#
# COMPACT_ATOMS: atom_id res chain seq x y z
N MET A 1 13.66 -33.75 -10.13
CA MET A 1 13.59 -34.55 -11.37
C MET A 1 13.79 -33.58 -12.53
N PRO A 2 14.65 -33.88 -13.51
CA PRO A 2 14.87 -32.99 -14.64
C PRO A 2 13.67 -33.06 -15.61
N PRO A 3 13.44 -32.04 -16.44
CA PRO A 3 12.36 -32.06 -17.41
C PRO A 3 12.73 -33.01 -18.56
N THR A 4 11.79 -33.89 -18.91
CA THR A 4 11.83 -34.76 -20.07
C THR A 4 11.80 -33.92 -21.36
N GLU A 5 12.94 -33.90 -22.05
CA GLU A 5 13.01 -33.67 -23.50
C GLU A 5 12.17 -34.74 -24.19
N ASN A 6 10.99 -34.41 -24.73
CA ASN A 6 10.29 -35.15 -25.81
C ASN A 6 8.92 -34.53 -26.12
N ASP A 7 8.88 -33.25 -26.52
CA ASP A 7 7.64 -32.70 -27.12
C ASP A 7 7.89 -31.58 -28.14
N PHE A 8 9.03 -31.65 -28.83
CA PHE A 8 9.43 -30.68 -29.85
C PHE A 8 9.69 -31.33 -31.21
N ASP A 9 8.76 -32.17 -31.73
CA ASP A 9 8.93 -32.68 -33.11
C ASP A 9 7.65 -33.15 -33.83
N LEU A 10 6.51 -32.49 -33.63
CA LEU A 10 5.29 -32.77 -34.42
C LEU A 10 4.62 -31.54 -35.04
N ARG A 11 5.35 -30.43 -35.22
CA ARG A 11 4.83 -29.21 -35.89
C ARG A 11 5.72 -28.64 -37.01
N ARG A 12 6.56 -29.46 -37.64
CA ARG A 12 7.33 -29.07 -38.83
C ARG A 12 6.90 -29.81 -40.10
N ALA A 13 5.61 -29.73 -40.43
CA ALA A 13 5.13 -30.13 -41.74
C ALA A 13 3.83 -29.40 -42.09
N SER A 14 3.91 -28.11 -42.40
CA SER A 14 2.98 -27.37 -43.28
C SER A 14 3.19 -25.85 -43.18
N THR A 15 4.40 -25.38 -43.47
CA THR A 15 4.57 -24.01 -43.98
C THR A 15 4.28 -24.05 -45.48
N PRO A 16 3.26 -23.34 -46.00
CA PRO A 16 3.19 -23.13 -47.44
C PRO A 16 4.40 -22.25 -47.82
N PRO A 17 5.12 -22.56 -48.90
CA PRO A 17 6.19 -21.70 -49.35
C PRO A 17 5.59 -20.32 -49.69
N SER A 18 5.99 -19.32 -48.91
CA SER A 18 5.77 -17.93 -49.22
C SER A 18 6.47 -17.60 -50.53
N GLY A 19 5.73 -17.08 -51.50
CA GLY A 19 6.30 -16.50 -52.73
C GLY A 19 6.78 -17.51 -53.77
N MET A 20 5.92 -18.44 -54.20
CA MET A 20 6.14 -19.10 -55.49
C MET A 20 5.56 -18.21 -56.58
N GLY A 21 6.45 -17.55 -57.33
CA GLY A 21 6.09 -16.93 -58.60
C GLY A 21 5.37 -17.93 -59.51
N ILE A 22 4.50 -17.41 -60.35
CA ILE A 22 3.75 -18.12 -61.38
C ILE A 22 4.77 -18.82 -62.30
N SER A 23 5.18 -20.03 -61.95
CA SER A 23 6.00 -20.91 -62.76
C SER A 23 5.07 -21.74 -63.61
N GLU A 24 5.28 -21.68 -64.92
CA GLU A 24 4.58 -22.37 -66.00
C GLU A 24 4.41 -23.87 -65.74
N TYR A 25 3.35 -24.27 -65.05
CA TYR A 25 2.84 -25.64 -65.08
C TYR A 25 1.42 -25.57 -65.63
N ASN A 26 1.30 -25.70 -66.94
CA ASN A 26 0.01 -25.71 -67.59
C ASN A 26 -0.73 -26.99 -67.21
N PHE A 27 -1.83 -26.83 -66.48
CA PHE A 27 -2.69 -27.92 -66.05
C PHE A 27 -3.34 -28.67 -67.24
N ALA A 28 -3.55 -28.00 -68.37
CA ALA A 28 -4.11 -28.60 -69.58
C ALA A 28 -3.27 -28.24 -70.82
N ASP A 29 -3.15 -29.18 -71.75
CA ASP A 29 -2.57 -29.03 -73.09
C ASP A 29 -3.48 -29.69 -74.16
N ILE A 30 -3.09 -29.58 -75.43
CA ILE A 30 -3.89 -30.09 -76.56
C ILE A 30 -4.06 -31.62 -76.49
N ASN A 31 -3.09 -32.34 -75.94
CA ASN A 31 -3.09 -33.81 -75.93
C ASN A 31 -3.88 -34.39 -74.74
N ASN A 32 -4.11 -33.60 -73.68
CA ASN A 32 -4.77 -34.06 -72.45
C ASN A 32 -6.12 -33.39 -72.15
N LEU A 33 -6.60 -32.51 -73.04
CA LEU A 33 -7.74 -31.64 -72.79
C LEU A 33 -9.04 -32.39 -72.40
N GLU A 34 -9.33 -33.52 -73.05
CA GLU A 34 -10.52 -34.33 -72.73
C GLU A 34 -10.43 -34.95 -71.33
N HIS A 35 -9.23 -35.39 -70.94
CA HIS A 35 -8.99 -35.95 -69.61
C HIS A 35 -9.07 -34.86 -68.54
N CYS A 36 -8.48 -33.68 -68.78
CA CYS A 36 -8.55 -32.54 -67.86
C CYS A 36 -9.98 -32.04 -67.69
N ALA A 37 -10.78 -31.97 -68.75
CA ALA A 37 -12.20 -31.58 -68.67
C ALA A 37 -13.03 -32.58 -67.84
N LYS A 38 -12.80 -33.89 -68.00
CA LYS A 38 -13.44 -34.94 -67.18
C LYS A 38 -13.01 -34.83 -65.71
N TYR A 39 -11.72 -34.63 -65.45
CA TYR A 39 -11.16 -34.46 -64.11
C TYR A 39 -11.72 -33.21 -63.41
N LEU A 40 -11.79 -32.08 -64.10
CA LEU A 40 -12.36 -30.85 -63.55
C LEU A 40 -13.83 -31.04 -63.18
N ASN A 41 -14.64 -31.62 -64.07
CA ASN A 41 -16.04 -31.90 -63.77
C ASN A 41 -16.20 -32.85 -62.57
N GLN A 42 -15.36 -33.90 -62.47
CA GLN A 42 -15.38 -34.80 -61.31
C GLN A 42 -14.99 -34.08 -60.02
N THR A 43 -13.98 -33.23 -60.09
CA THR A 43 -13.47 -32.47 -58.94
C THR A 43 -14.47 -31.42 -58.48
N LEU A 44 -15.16 -30.76 -59.42
CA LEU A 44 -16.26 -29.84 -59.14
C LEU A 44 -17.39 -30.54 -58.38
N ILE A 45 -17.75 -31.79 -58.74
CA ILE A 45 -18.71 -32.60 -57.94
C ILE A 45 -18.21 -32.74 -56.51
N THR A 46 -16.96 -33.17 -56.35
CA THR A 46 -16.38 -33.47 -55.04
C THR A 46 -16.40 -32.25 -54.12
N PHE A 47 -16.18 -31.05 -54.67
CA PHE A 47 -16.25 -29.80 -53.94
C PHE A 47 -17.67 -29.18 -53.87
N GLY A 48 -18.70 -29.89 -54.34
CA GLY A 48 -20.11 -29.48 -54.22
C GLY A 48 -20.58 -28.46 -55.25
N PHE A 49 -19.85 -28.29 -56.36
CA PHE A 49 -20.23 -27.43 -57.48
C PHE A 49 -21.09 -28.16 -58.52
N PRO A 50 -21.97 -27.44 -59.25
CA PRO A 50 -22.81 -28.02 -60.29
C PRO A 50 -21.97 -28.51 -61.50
N VAL A 51 -22.23 -29.74 -61.93
CA VAL A 51 -21.52 -30.42 -63.04
C VAL A 51 -22.09 -30.01 -64.37
N SER A 52 -21.46 -29.01 -64.97
CA SER A 52 -21.83 -28.56 -66.30
C SER A 52 -20.76 -27.69 -66.93
N LEU A 53 -19.49 -27.92 -66.57
CA LEU A 53 -18.38 -27.29 -67.24
C LEU A 53 -18.20 -27.99 -68.59
N ASP A 54 -18.86 -27.45 -69.62
CA ASP A 54 -18.74 -27.91 -70.99
C ASP A 54 -18.15 -26.79 -71.84
N LEU A 55 -16.83 -26.87 -72.01
CA LEU A 55 -16.05 -25.87 -72.74
C LEU A 55 -16.23 -25.99 -74.27
N PHE A 56 -16.85 -27.08 -74.75
CA PHE A 56 -17.07 -27.35 -76.17
C PHE A 56 -18.54 -27.19 -76.57
N ALA A 57 -19.40 -26.74 -75.64
CA ALA A 57 -20.81 -26.54 -75.92
C ALA A 57 -21.05 -25.49 -77.01
N HIS A 58 -21.95 -25.81 -77.94
CA HIS A 58 -22.41 -24.88 -78.98
C HIS A 58 -23.82 -24.34 -78.74
N ASP A 59 -24.54 -24.89 -77.75
CA ASP A 59 -25.88 -24.44 -77.38
C ASP A 59 -25.85 -23.39 -76.25
N PRO A 60 -26.71 -22.35 -76.29
CA PRO A 60 -26.71 -21.28 -75.30
C PRO A 60 -26.97 -21.74 -73.85
N VAL A 61 -27.69 -22.86 -73.66
CA VAL A 61 -28.06 -23.36 -72.32
C VAL A 61 -26.86 -23.97 -71.62
N SER A 62 -26.06 -24.76 -72.33
CA SER A 62 -24.82 -25.35 -71.82
C SER A 62 -23.73 -24.31 -71.58
N ILE A 63 -23.64 -23.27 -72.43
CA ILE A 63 -22.75 -22.11 -72.20
C ILE A 63 -23.16 -21.38 -70.92
N ALA A 64 -24.46 -21.10 -70.71
CA ALA A 64 -24.93 -20.43 -69.50
C ALA A 64 -24.63 -21.23 -68.22
N ARG A 65 -24.77 -22.56 -68.27
CA ARG A 65 -24.40 -23.43 -67.14
C ARG A 65 -22.90 -23.39 -66.83
N THR A 66 -22.05 -23.39 -67.86
CA THR A 66 -20.59 -23.22 -67.73
C THR A 66 -20.27 -21.87 -67.07
N CYS A 67 -20.87 -20.78 -67.54
CA CYS A 67 -20.68 -19.44 -66.96
C CYS A 67 -21.11 -19.38 -65.49
N ASN A 68 -22.25 -19.97 -65.13
CA ASN A 68 -22.72 -20.01 -63.74
C ASN A 68 -21.79 -20.84 -62.83
N CYS A 69 -21.22 -21.94 -63.35
CA CYS A 69 -20.23 -22.73 -62.63
C CYS A 69 -18.96 -21.90 -62.37
N VAL A 70 -18.43 -21.22 -63.39
CA VAL A 70 -17.28 -20.32 -63.26
C VAL A 70 -17.57 -19.16 -62.30
N TYR A 71 -18.76 -18.57 -62.36
CA TYR A 71 -19.18 -17.51 -61.45
C TYR A 71 -19.25 -18.01 -59.99
N ALA A 72 -19.78 -19.21 -59.75
CA ALA A 72 -19.80 -19.80 -58.41
C ALA A 72 -18.39 -20.05 -57.85
N LEU A 73 -17.44 -20.48 -58.69
CA LEU A 73 -16.03 -20.64 -58.31
C LEU A 73 -15.40 -19.30 -57.92
N LEU A 74 -15.63 -18.25 -58.71
CA LEU A 74 -15.14 -16.90 -58.41
C LEU A 74 -15.76 -16.34 -57.13
N GLN A 75 -17.07 -16.54 -56.92
CA GLN A 75 -17.75 -16.08 -55.71
C GLN A 75 -17.30 -16.85 -54.47
N GLN A 76 -17.04 -18.16 -54.57
CA GLN A 76 -16.43 -18.91 -53.47
C GLN A 76 -15.01 -18.40 -53.19
N ARG A 77 -14.19 -18.19 -54.22
CA ARG A 77 -12.84 -17.64 -54.04
C ARG A 77 -12.83 -16.29 -53.33
N GLN A 78 -13.76 -15.40 -53.69
CA GLN A 78 -13.91 -14.10 -53.05
C GLN A 78 -14.28 -14.24 -51.57
N ARG A 79 -15.27 -15.08 -51.24
CA ARG A 79 -15.65 -15.37 -49.84
C ARG A 79 -14.52 -16.00 -49.04
N ASP A 80 -13.76 -16.91 -49.64
CA ASP A 80 -12.61 -17.55 -49.00
C ASP A 80 -11.49 -16.55 -48.70
N ILE A 81 -11.25 -15.58 -49.60
CA ILE A 81 -10.30 -14.49 -49.38
C ILE A 81 -10.77 -13.61 -48.22
N GLU A 82 -12.02 -13.14 -48.25
CA GLU A 82 -12.60 -12.29 -47.19
C GLU A 82 -12.59 -12.99 -45.83
N PHE A 83 -12.93 -14.28 -45.77
CA PHE A 83 -12.87 -15.07 -44.55
C PHE A 83 -11.44 -15.20 -44.02
N ARG A 84 -10.48 -15.49 -44.91
CA ARG A 84 -9.07 -15.57 -44.54
C ARG A 84 -8.51 -14.24 -44.06
N GLU A 85 -8.88 -13.13 -44.71
CA GLU A 85 -8.46 -11.79 -44.31
C GLU A 85 -9.00 -11.44 -42.93
N SER A 86 -10.30 -11.63 -42.69
CA SER A 86 -10.94 -11.43 -41.39
C SER A 86 -10.30 -12.28 -40.28
N ALA A 87 -10.07 -13.56 -40.54
CA ALA A 87 -9.40 -14.45 -39.59
C ALA A 87 -7.95 -14.01 -39.31
N ASN A 88 -7.24 -13.52 -40.34
CA ASN A 88 -5.87 -13.02 -40.18
C ASN A 88 -5.83 -11.71 -39.40
N GLU A 89 -6.78 -10.79 -39.62
CA GLU A 89 -6.92 -9.58 -38.81
C GLU A 89 -7.19 -9.90 -37.34
N GLN A 90 -8.13 -10.81 -37.06
CA GLN A 90 -8.41 -11.28 -35.70
C GLN A 90 -7.15 -11.88 -35.05
N ARG A 91 -6.42 -12.71 -35.78
CA ARG A 91 -5.14 -13.28 -35.31
C ARG A 91 -4.12 -12.20 -34.97
N GLN A 92 -3.99 -11.16 -35.80
CA GLN A 92 -3.05 -10.05 -35.53
C GLN A 92 -3.45 -9.22 -34.31
N ARG A 93 -4.76 -8.97 -34.12
CA ARG A 93 -5.27 -8.31 -32.90
C ARG A 93 -4.94 -9.13 -31.66
N LEU A 94 -5.22 -10.43 -31.67
CA LEU A 94 -4.92 -11.33 -30.56
C LEU A 94 -3.42 -11.41 -30.26
N LEU A 95 -2.55 -11.45 -31.28
CA LEU A 95 -1.11 -11.41 -31.05
C LEU A 95 -0.67 -10.11 -30.38
N SER A 96 -1.24 -8.98 -30.79
CA SER A 96 -0.97 -7.68 -30.16
C SER A 96 -1.44 -7.65 -28.70
N ASP A 97 -2.61 -8.22 -28.42
CA ASP A 97 -3.14 -8.36 -27.07
C ASP A 97 -2.26 -9.26 -26.19
N ILE A 98 -1.77 -10.38 -26.74
CA ILE A 98 -0.84 -11.28 -26.07
C ILE A 98 0.44 -10.52 -25.70
N SER A 99 1.09 -9.84 -26.63
CA SER A 99 2.32 -9.08 -26.33
C SER A 99 2.10 -7.99 -25.28
N ARG A 100 0.94 -7.33 -25.29
CA ARG A 100 0.57 -6.35 -24.26
C ARG A 100 0.38 -7.00 -22.89
N LEU A 101 -0.27 -8.17 -22.83
CA LEU A 101 -0.48 -8.90 -21.58
C LEU A 101 0.84 -9.46 -21.03
N GLU A 102 1.71 -10.00 -21.89
CA GLU A 102 3.04 -10.47 -21.52
C GLU A 102 3.88 -9.36 -20.87
N ALA A 103 3.91 -8.17 -21.48
CA ALA A 103 4.61 -7.01 -20.90
C ALA A 103 4.02 -6.58 -19.54
N LYS A 104 2.69 -6.70 -19.36
CA LYS A 104 2.04 -6.41 -18.08
C LYS A 104 2.43 -7.45 -17.01
N VAL A 105 2.49 -8.73 -17.38
CA VAL A 105 2.91 -9.82 -16.49
C VAL A 105 4.35 -9.59 -16.03
N GLU A 106 5.29 -9.33 -16.94
CA GLU A 106 6.70 -9.09 -16.61
C GLU A 106 6.87 -7.90 -15.63
N ARG A 107 6.10 -6.82 -15.85
CA ARG A 107 6.09 -5.67 -14.94
C ARG A 107 5.56 -6.05 -13.56
N LEU A 108 4.46 -6.80 -13.48
CA LEU A 108 3.87 -7.22 -12.21
C LEU A 108 4.78 -8.18 -11.45
N GLU A 109 5.44 -9.11 -12.15
CA GLU A 109 6.45 -10.00 -11.57
C GLU A 109 7.63 -9.23 -10.99
N SER A 110 8.11 -8.21 -11.71
CA SER A 110 9.18 -7.32 -11.20
C SER A 110 8.76 -6.57 -9.93
N GLN A 111 7.51 -6.10 -9.87
CA GLN A 111 6.96 -5.45 -8.68
C GLN A 111 6.81 -6.42 -7.51
N LEU A 112 6.35 -7.65 -7.76
CA LEU A 112 6.23 -8.71 -6.76
C LEU A 112 7.60 -9.00 -6.13
N GLN A 113 8.62 -9.21 -6.96
CA GLN A 113 9.98 -9.44 -6.48
C GLN A 113 10.54 -8.25 -5.68
N ALA A 114 10.22 -7.02 -6.06
CA ALA A 114 10.61 -5.84 -5.28
C ALA A 114 9.92 -5.82 -3.91
N LYS A 115 8.63 -6.14 -3.85
CA LYS A 115 7.86 -6.22 -2.60
C LYS A 115 8.34 -7.36 -1.70
N ASP A 116 8.69 -8.51 -2.24
CA ASP A 116 9.27 -9.61 -1.47
C ASP A 116 10.61 -9.21 -0.81
N ARG A 117 11.45 -8.44 -1.52
CA ARG A 117 12.71 -7.91 -0.97
C ARG A 117 12.46 -6.87 0.13
N GLU A 118 11.45 -6.01 -0.06
CA GLU A 118 11.04 -5.00 0.94
C GLU A 118 10.54 -5.69 2.22
N ILE A 119 9.64 -6.67 2.09
CA ILE A 119 9.14 -7.50 3.20
C ILE A 119 10.31 -8.15 3.94
N ALA A 120 11.21 -8.81 3.20
CA ALA A 120 12.36 -9.47 3.82
C ALA A 120 13.29 -8.48 4.56
N THR A 121 13.35 -7.22 4.13
CA THR A 121 14.13 -6.17 4.81
C THR A 121 13.44 -5.75 6.10
N ILE A 122 12.15 -5.41 6.02
CA ILE A 122 11.32 -5.01 7.17
C ILE A 122 11.32 -6.11 8.25
N THR A 123 11.12 -7.38 7.86
CA THR A 123 11.14 -8.51 8.82
C THR A 123 12.47 -8.63 9.56
N ARG A 124 13.61 -8.37 8.90
CA ARG A 124 14.92 -8.40 9.55
C ARG A 124 15.10 -7.23 10.51
N GLU A 125 14.65 -6.04 10.13
CA GLU A 125 14.69 -4.85 10.98
C GLU A 125 13.79 -5.02 12.21
N GLU A 126 12.58 -5.55 12.04
CA GLU A 126 11.65 -5.89 13.13
C GLU A 126 12.26 -6.92 14.09
N ALA A 127 12.87 -7.99 13.57
CA ALA A 127 13.53 -8.99 14.40
C ALA A 127 14.69 -8.38 15.21
N LYS A 128 15.48 -7.48 14.61
CA LYS A 128 16.56 -6.75 15.29
C LYS A 128 16.00 -5.82 16.37
N ALA A 129 14.97 -5.04 16.07
CA ALA A 129 14.33 -4.14 17.03
C ALA A 129 13.74 -4.92 18.21
N THR A 130 13.09 -6.06 17.94
CA THR A 130 12.55 -6.96 18.96
C THR A 130 13.65 -7.49 19.89
N ALA A 131 14.83 -7.85 19.34
CA ALA A 131 15.96 -8.28 20.15
C ALA A 131 16.50 -7.17 21.05
N VAL A 132 16.59 -5.93 20.54
CA VAL A 132 17.01 -4.76 21.33
C VAL A 132 16.02 -4.48 22.46
N LEU A 133 14.72 -4.53 22.18
CA LEU A 133 13.67 -4.34 23.19
C LEU A 133 13.74 -5.41 24.28
N LYS A 134 13.96 -6.69 23.92
CA LYS A 134 14.14 -7.77 24.91
C LYS A 134 15.32 -7.49 25.85
N VAL A 135 16.46 -7.08 25.31
CA VAL A 135 17.63 -6.72 26.13
C VAL A 135 17.32 -5.55 27.07
N GLN A 136 16.56 -4.56 26.61
CA GLN A 136 16.17 -3.42 27.46
C GLN A 136 15.19 -3.83 28.56
N ILE A 137 14.23 -4.69 28.26
CA ILE A 137 13.31 -5.27 29.25
C ILE A 137 14.10 -6.02 30.33
N ASP A 138 15.06 -6.86 29.94
CA ASP A 138 15.88 -7.62 30.89
C ASP A 138 16.72 -6.71 31.80
N LYS A 139 17.24 -5.59 31.28
CA LYS A 139 17.95 -4.59 32.08
C LYS A 139 17.02 -3.94 33.10
N LEU A 140 15.85 -3.47 32.68
CA LEU A 140 14.88 -2.85 33.58
C LEU A 140 14.39 -3.83 34.65
N GLN A 141 14.24 -5.11 34.31
CA GLN A 141 13.90 -6.15 35.29
C GLN A 141 14.99 -6.31 36.34
N LYS A 142 16.27 -6.35 35.93
CA LYS A 142 17.42 -6.44 36.86
C LYS A 142 17.51 -5.23 37.78
N GLU A 143 17.37 -4.01 37.24
CA GLU A 143 17.36 -2.78 38.03
C GLU A 143 16.21 -2.81 39.05
N ARG A 144 15.01 -3.20 38.63
CA ARG A 144 13.84 -3.35 39.52
C ARG A 144 14.11 -4.37 40.65
N ASP A 145 14.72 -5.52 40.34
CA ASP A 145 15.07 -6.52 41.35
C ASP A 145 16.16 -6.04 42.33
N GLU A 146 17.09 -5.21 41.87
CA GLU A 146 18.12 -4.59 42.71
C GLU A 146 17.53 -3.52 43.63
N PHE A 147 16.69 -2.63 43.10
CA PHE A 147 15.95 -1.66 43.90
C PHE A 147 15.09 -2.35 44.96
N GLN A 148 14.39 -3.42 44.59
CA GLN A 148 13.58 -4.18 45.53
C GLN A 148 14.43 -4.79 46.67
N ARG A 149 15.61 -5.35 46.36
CA ARG A 149 16.55 -5.83 47.38
C ARG A 149 17.05 -4.70 48.30
N MET A 150 17.36 -3.54 47.73
CA MET A 150 17.84 -2.38 48.50
C MET A 150 16.77 -1.84 49.45
N VAL A 151 15.51 -1.76 49.00
CA VAL A 151 14.37 -1.33 49.82
C VAL A 151 14.17 -2.28 51.02
N LEU A 152 14.18 -3.59 50.77
CA LEU A 152 14.08 -4.59 51.83
C LEU A 152 15.25 -4.48 52.84
N GLY A 153 16.48 -4.32 52.33
CA GLY A 153 17.66 -4.10 53.17
C GLY A 153 17.57 -2.83 54.01
N ASN A 154 17.12 -1.71 53.43
CA ASN A 154 16.93 -0.45 54.16
C ASN A 154 15.87 -0.59 55.25
N GLN A 155 14.78 -1.30 54.97
CA GLN A 155 13.71 -1.56 55.93
C GLN A 155 14.20 -2.41 57.12
N GLN A 156 15.05 -3.40 56.85
CA GLN A 156 15.71 -4.19 57.89
C GLN A 156 16.64 -3.33 58.77
N VAL A 157 17.49 -2.49 58.16
CA VAL A 157 18.39 -1.58 58.88
C VAL A 157 17.60 -0.58 59.73
N ARG A 158 16.53 0.02 59.21
CA ARG A 158 15.64 0.90 59.98
C ARG A 158 15.08 0.19 61.19
N THR A 159 14.60 -1.03 61.00
CA THR A 159 14.04 -1.86 62.07
C THR A 159 15.10 -2.11 63.15
N GLN A 160 16.32 -2.47 62.76
CA GLN A 160 17.44 -2.68 63.68
C GLN A 160 17.83 -1.40 64.44
N GLN A 161 17.90 -0.25 63.75
CA GLN A 161 18.19 1.05 64.36
C GLN A 161 17.13 1.44 65.40
N ILE A 162 15.85 1.17 65.13
CA ILE A 162 14.76 1.42 66.09
C ILE A 162 14.97 0.57 67.35
N TYR A 163 15.35 -0.71 67.22
CA TYR A 163 15.63 -1.56 68.38
C TYR A 163 16.81 -1.06 69.22
N GLU A 164 17.93 -0.68 68.58
CA GLU A 164 19.10 -0.10 69.25
C GLU A 164 18.78 1.22 69.95
N MET A 165 18.00 2.10 69.31
CA MET A 165 17.54 3.36 69.91
C MET A 165 16.70 3.10 71.17
N LYS A 166 15.73 2.19 71.10
CA LYS A 166 14.91 1.80 72.26
C LYS A 166 15.74 1.21 73.40
N LYS A 167 16.82 0.48 73.09
CA LYS A 167 17.74 -0.07 74.10
C LYS A 167 18.50 1.07 74.80
N LYS A 168 19.08 2.00 74.04
CA LYS A 168 19.78 3.17 74.60
C LYS A 168 18.85 4.08 75.39
N GLU A 169 17.61 4.26 74.95
CA GLU A 169 16.60 5.03 75.66
C GLU A 169 16.30 4.43 77.04
N LYS A 170 16.18 3.09 77.13
CA LYS A 170 16.05 2.39 78.42
C LYS A 170 17.27 2.56 79.32
N GLU A 171 18.48 2.54 78.76
CA GLU A 171 19.72 2.79 79.53
C GLU A 171 19.82 4.24 80.01
N TYR A 172 19.41 5.19 79.18
CA TYR A 172 19.35 6.61 79.52
C TYR A 172 18.38 6.87 80.67
N ILE A 173 17.17 6.29 80.62
CA ILE A 173 16.19 6.38 81.71
C ILE A 173 16.79 5.84 83.02
N LYS A 174 17.44 4.67 83.00
CA LYS A 174 18.11 4.11 84.19
C LYS A 174 19.23 5.02 84.74
N LEU A 175 20.02 5.64 83.86
CA LEU A 175 21.08 6.55 84.28
C LEU A 175 20.52 7.85 84.86
N GLN A 176 19.44 8.37 84.26
CA GLN A 176 18.70 9.52 84.75
C GLN A 176 18.10 9.25 86.13
N GLU A 177 17.52 8.07 86.36
CA GLU A 177 17.03 7.62 87.67
C GLU A 177 18.17 7.59 88.72
N ARG A 178 19.32 7.00 88.40
CA ARG A 178 20.50 6.99 89.28
C ARG A 178 21.00 8.39 89.61
N LEU A 179 21.09 9.26 88.61
CA LEU A 179 21.50 10.65 88.83
C LEU A 179 20.53 11.37 89.77
N ASN A 180 19.22 11.21 89.54
CA ASN A 180 18.21 11.77 90.42
C ASN A 180 18.34 11.23 91.85
N GLN A 181 18.64 9.94 92.00
CA GLN A 181 18.87 9.33 93.31
C GLN A 181 20.09 9.93 94.02
N VAL A 182 21.24 10.06 93.34
CA VAL A 182 22.43 10.75 93.87
C VAL A 182 22.13 12.21 94.22
N MET A 183 21.36 12.92 93.40
CA MET A 183 20.95 14.30 93.67
C MET A 183 20.06 14.41 94.91
N MET A 184 19.19 13.42 95.15
CA MET A 184 18.35 13.35 96.35
C MET A 184 19.16 12.96 97.60
N GLU A 185 20.14 12.07 97.47
CA GLU A 185 21.12 11.73 98.52
C GLU A 185 21.96 12.95 98.90
N LYS A 186 22.47 13.69 97.91
CA LYS A 186 23.19 14.97 98.12
C LYS A 186 22.31 16.02 98.78
N LYS A 187 21.02 16.10 98.47
CA LYS A 187 20.06 16.99 99.17
C LYS A 187 19.84 16.56 100.63
N LYS A 188 19.91 15.25 100.93
CA LYS A 188 19.80 14.71 102.28
C LYS A 188 21.06 14.96 103.11
N GLU A 189 22.24 14.86 102.49
CA GLU A 189 23.53 15.30 103.08
C GLU A 189 23.61 16.82 103.23
N SER A 190 23.01 17.60 102.32
CA SER A 190 22.93 19.06 102.41
C SER A 190 22.10 19.57 103.60
N ARG A 191 21.27 18.73 104.25
CA ARG A 191 20.63 19.07 105.54
C ARG A 191 21.58 18.98 106.74
N SER A 192 22.75 18.37 106.60
CA SER A 192 23.76 18.22 107.67
C SER A 192 24.99 19.13 107.51
N GLY A 193 25.04 19.97 106.47
CA GLY A 193 26.20 20.81 106.15
C GLY A 193 25.91 22.33 106.14
N MET A 194 25.08 22.81 107.07
CA MET A 194 24.68 24.23 107.15
C MET A 194 25.63 25.11 108.00
N GLU A 195 26.88 24.71 108.12
CA GLU A 195 27.98 25.57 108.55
C GLU A 195 29.13 25.33 107.56
N ILE A 196 29.82 26.38 107.12
CA ILE A 196 30.84 26.39 106.05
C ILE A 196 30.30 26.63 104.61
N MET A 197 29.39 27.60 104.41
CA MET A 197 29.23 28.19 103.06
C MET A 197 28.86 29.69 103.06
N ASN A 198 29.30 30.44 104.06
CA ASN A 198 29.25 31.90 104.06
C ASN A 198 30.60 32.56 103.64
N LEU A 199 31.52 31.79 103.03
CA LEU A 199 32.86 32.26 102.62
C LEU A 199 33.18 32.09 101.13
N LEU A 200 32.19 31.86 100.27
CA LEU A 200 32.36 31.94 98.82
C LEU A 200 31.25 32.82 98.23
N GLN A 201 31.33 34.12 98.56
CA GLN A 201 30.83 35.15 97.68
C GLN A 201 31.62 35.10 96.37
N LYS A 202 30.88 34.97 95.27
CA LYS A 202 31.20 35.42 93.91
C LYS A 202 32.50 34.89 93.30
N GLU A 203 32.34 33.97 92.35
CA GLU A 203 33.18 33.99 91.16
C GLU A 203 32.39 33.64 89.89
N GLY A 204 32.46 34.56 88.94
CA GLY A 204 32.33 34.36 87.50
C GLY A 204 31.23 33.45 86.99
N ARG A 205 29.98 33.96 86.94
CA ARG A 205 29.13 33.60 85.80
C ARG A 205 29.90 33.97 84.53
N GLN A 206 30.18 32.99 83.67
CA GLN A 206 30.51 33.27 82.28
C GLN A 206 29.33 34.02 81.65
N ARG A 207 29.49 35.34 81.61
CA ARG A 207 28.67 36.25 80.84
C ARG A 207 29.09 36.01 79.38
N GLY A 208 28.17 35.54 78.56
CA GLY A 208 28.39 35.40 77.12
C GLY A 208 28.98 36.70 76.58
N THR A 209 30.14 36.59 75.94
CA THR A 209 30.84 37.69 75.30
C THR A 209 29.92 38.25 74.22
N TRP A 210 29.31 39.40 74.46
CA TRP A 210 28.61 40.16 73.42
C TRP A 210 29.65 40.72 72.45
N ASN A 211 30.06 39.89 71.50
CA ASN A 211 30.88 40.32 70.37
C ASN A 211 29.94 40.79 69.25
N GLY A 212 29.62 42.09 69.21
CA GLY A 212 28.93 42.70 68.06
C GLY A 212 29.64 42.46 66.72
N LYS A 213 30.98 42.34 66.74
CA LYS A 213 31.79 41.98 65.57
C LYS A 213 31.51 40.58 64.99
N LYS A 214 30.97 39.64 65.77
CA LYS A 214 30.59 38.30 65.26
C LYS A 214 29.21 38.32 64.60
N ALA A 215 28.27 39.10 65.15
CA ALA A 215 26.93 39.22 64.57
C ALA A 215 26.98 39.85 63.16
N ASP A 216 27.80 40.89 62.95
CA ASP A 216 27.99 41.50 61.63
C ASP A 216 28.69 40.52 60.66
N ASN A 217 29.73 39.81 61.13
CA ASN A 217 30.43 38.81 60.32
C ASN A 217 29.50 37.65 59.90
N ASP A 218 28.65 37.17 60.81
CA ASP A 218 27.63 36.16 60.52
C ASP A 218 26.54 36.70 59.57
N PHE A 219 26.26 38.01 59.59
CA PHE A 219 25.32 38.66 58.68
C PHE A 219 25.88 38.76 57.25
N TYR A 220 27.12 39.24 57.11
CA TYR A 220 27.83 39.23 55.82
C TYR A 220 27.98 37.82 55.27
N LYS A 221 28.31 36.85 56.14
CA LYS A 221 28.38 35.44 55.78
C LYS A 221 27.04 34.91 55.27
N LYS A 222 25.93 35.17 55.95
CA LYS A 222 24.59 34.77 55.47
C LYS A 222 24.23 35.39 54.12
N ILE A 223 24.62 36.64 53.87
CA ILE A 223 24.38 37.30 52.58
C ILE A 223 25.21 36.62 51.49
N VAL A 224 26.49 36.35 51.75
CA VAL A 224 27.38 35.64 50.80
C VAL A 224 26.87 34.22 50.56
N ASP A 225 26.55 33.46 51.60
CA ASP A 225 26.00 32.10 51.50
C ASP A 225 24.70 32.09 50.70
N ALA A 226 23.82 33.08 50.88
CA ALA A 226 22.58 33.21 50.11
C ALA A 226 22.83 33.56 48.63
N TYR A 227 23.80 34.44 48.34
CA TYR A 227 24.22 34.75 46.98
C TYR A 227 24.90 33.55 46.30
N GLU A 228 25.75 32.81 47.01
CA GLU A 228 26.39 31.60 46.51
C GLU A 228 25.37 30.50 46.24
N ALA A 229 24.40 30.30 47.14
CA ALA A 229 23.29 29.37 46.94
C ALA A 229 22.48 29.75 45.69
N LYS A 230 22.17 31.05 45.51
CA LYS A 230 21.46 31.54 44.32
C LYS A 230 22.29 31.40 43.03
N ASN A 231 23.59 31.60 43.11
CA ASN A 231 24.49 31.41 41.97
C ASN A 231 24.60 29.93 41.59
N GLN A 232 24.66 29.03 42.56
CA GLN A 232 24.64 27.58 42.33
C GLN A 232 23.31 27.13 41.70
N GLU A 233 22.19 27.67 42.17
CA GLU A 233 20.85 27.42 41.59
C GLU A 233 20.79 27.89 40.13
N LEU A 234 21.26 29.11 39.83
CA LEU A 234 21.33 29.63 38.46
C LEU A 234 22.24 28.81 37.55
N VAL A 235 23.38 28.33 38.05
CA VAL A 235 24.29 27.46 37.28
C VAL A 235 23.65 26.11 37.00
N ALA A 236 22.95 25.52 37.97
CA ALA A 236 22.21 24.28 37.80
C ALA A 236 21.08 24.42 36.78
N GLU A 237 20.25 25.47 36.90
CA GLU A 237 19.17 25.76 35.95
C GLU A 237 19.71 26.00 34.53
N ASN A 238 20.85 26.70 34.38
CA ASN A 238 21.48 26.86 33.07
C ASN A 238 21.95 25.51 32.48
N ALA A 239 22.49 24.61 33.30
CA ALA A 239 22.91 23.29 32.87
C ALA A 239 21.71 22.45 32.40
N ASP A 240 20.60 22.50 33.15
CA ASP A 240 19.35 21.82 32.80
C ASP A 240 18.74 22.37 31.51
N LEU A 241 18.73 23.70 31.32
CA LEU A 241 18.27 24.33 30.09
C LEU A 241 19.11 23.91 28.87
N ARG A 242 20.43 23.82 29.02
CA ARG A 242 21.32 23.33 27.97
C ARG A 242 21.04 21.86 27.65
N ALA A 243 20.83 21.03 28.66
CA ALA A 243 20.48 19.62 28.47
C ALA A 243 19.14 19.47 27.73
N LEU A 244 18.12 20.26 28.12
CA LEU A 244 16.81 20.28 27.48
C LEU A 244 16.90 20.70 26.00
N LEU A 245 17.65 21.76 25.69
CA LEU A 245 17.86 22.20 24.31
C LEU A 245 18.55 21.13 23.44
N ARG A 246 19.51 20.38 24.01
CA ARG A 246 20.13 19.26 23.29
C ARG A 246 19.15 18.11 23.06
N SER A 247 18.32 17.78 24.06
CA SER A 247 17.27 16.77 23.94
C SER A 247 16.31 17.14 22.82
N MET A 248 15.76 18.36 22.85
CA MET A 248 14.85 18.84 21.81
C MET A 248 15.50 18.83 20.43
N GLN A 249 16.79 19.19 20.32
CA GLN A 249 17.51 19.11 19.05
C GLN A 249 17.68 17.66 18.56
N ALA A 250 17.86 16.69 19.45
CA ALA A 250 17.92 15.28 19.10
C ALA A 250 16.54 14.78 18.63
N ASP A 251 15.48 15.11 19.36
CA ASP A 251 14.10 14.74 19.02
C ASP A 251 13.69 15.32 17.65
N MET A 252 13.99 16.59 17.40
CA MET A 252 13.72 17.24 16.11
C MET A 252 14.52 16.58 14.98
N ARG A 253 15.77 16.18 15.23
CA ARG A 253 16.60 15.48 14.24
C ARG A 253 16.05 14.09 13.94
N GLU A 254 15.59 13.37 14.94
CA GLU A 254 14.94 12.06 14.77
C GLU A 254 13.63 12.20 13.98
N PHE A 255 12.79 13.16 14.34
CA PHE A 255 11.52 13.43 13.65
C PHE A 255 11.72 13.82 12.17
N LEU A 256 12.77 14.57 11.86
CA LEU A 256 13.05 15.06 10.50
C LEU A 256 13.81 14.05 9.65
N ASN A 257 14.67 13.21 10.25
CA ASN A 257 15.43 12.17 9.56
C ASN A 257 14.75 10.79 9.55
N ALA A 258 13.64 10.61 10.27
CA ALA A 258 12.81 9.42 10.14
C ALA A 258 12.46 9.25 8.65
N PRO A 259 12.71 8.07 8.06
CA PRO A 259 12.40 7.80 6.67
C PRO A 259 10.88 7.73 6.53
N ASN A 260 10.24 8.89 6.43
CA ASN A 260 8.85 8.96 6.02
C ASN A 260 8.82 8.47 4.57
N GLY A 261 8.22 7.31 4.39
CA GLY A 261 8.06 6.67 3.09
C GLY A 261 7.46 7.63 2.06
N SER A 262 8.06 7.58 0.88
CA SER A 262 7.59 8.09 -0.41
C SER A 262 8.13 9.45 -0.91
N SER A 263 8.91 9.27 -1.97
CA SER A 263 8.91 10.02 -3.22
C SER A 263 9.78 11.26 -3.32
N ARG A 264 11.08 11.01 -3.50
CA ARG A 264 11.95 11.88 -4.30
C ARG A 264 11.63 11.65 -5.78
N GLN A 265 10.56 12.26 -6.29
CA GLN A 265 10.47 12.56 -7.71
C GLN A 265 11.07 13.96 -7.91
N SER A 266 12.38 14.00 -8.14
CA SER A 266 13.03 15.18 -8.72
C SER A 266 13.43 14.84 -10.14
N THR A 267 12.90 15.64 -11.05
CA THR A 267 13.16 15.68 -12.48
C THR A 267 14.65 15.70 -12.78
N SER A 268 15.03 14.88 -13.74
CA SER A 268 16.35 14.88 -14.35
C SER A 268 16.54 16.11 -15.24
N SER A 269 17.48 16.99 -14.90
CA SER A 269 18.27 17.74 -15.87
C SER A 269 19.63 18.12 -15.29
N ASN A 270 20.63 17.34 -15.71
CA ASN A 270 22.07 17.61 -15.82
C ASN A 270 22.61 18.95 -15.27
N GLU A 271 23.58 18.88 -14.35
CA GLU A 271 24.96 19.36 -14.59
C GLU A 271 25.91 18.86 -13.49
N ARG A 272 27.15 18.55 -13.90
CA ARG A 272 28.26 18.04 -13.09
C ARG A 272 28.95 19.19 -12.33
N LEU A 273 29.58 18.83 -11.21
CA LEU A 273 30.47 19.61 -10.32
C LEU A 273 29.75 20.22 -9.09
N ASP A 274 29.72 19.52 -7.96
CA ASP A 274 30.72 19.67 -6.90
C ASP A 274 30.40 18.75 -5.72
N ASN A 275 31.45 18.15 -5.17
CA ASN A 275 31.38 17.07 -4.20
C ASN A 275 31.75 17.58 -2.81
N ASP A 276 30.97 18.53 -2.24
CA ASP A 276 31.27 19.00 -0.86
C ASP A 276 30.12 19.58 0.00
N HIS A 277 28.83 19.35 -0.29
CA HIS A 277 27.75 19.85 0.59
C HIS A 277 26.55 18.89 0.78
N LEU A 278 26.81 17.64 1.17
CA LEU A 278 25.81 16.82 1.85
C LEU A 278 25.73 17.17 3.34
N GLN A 279 25.50 18.44 3.66
CA GLN A 279 24.95 18.77 4.97
C GLN A 279 23.44 18.54 4.91
N SER A 280 22.99 17.48 5.59
CA SER A 280 21.59 17.35 5.98
C SER A 280 21.08 18.70 6.50
N PRO A 281 19.86 19.17 6.13
CA PRO A 281 19.34 20.50 6.50
C PRO A 281 19.34 20.79 8.01
N LEU A 282 19.60 19.78 8.84
CA LEU A 282 19.56 19.82 10.30
C LEU A 282 20.84 19.28 10.97
N GLY A 283 21.96 19.26 10.25
CA GLY A 283 23.28 18.92 10.77
C GLY A 283 23.89 20.02 11.63
N GLY A 284 23.22 20.42 12.72
CA GLY A 284 23.74 21.40 13.68
C GLY A 284 24.79 20.79 14.62
N ARG A 285 25.95 21.46 14.70
CA ARG A 285 27.03 21.22 15.66
C ARG A 285 26.48 21.44 17.09
N THR A 286 26.54 20.41 17.96
CA THR A 286 25.92 20.44 19.30
C THR A 286 26.73 21.22 20.32
N ASP A 287 27.95 21.61 19.96
CA ASP A 287 28.91 22.38 20.77
C ASP A 287 28.52 23.85 20.93
N VAL A 288 27.64 24.38 20.07
CA VAL A 288 27.09 25.75 20.18
C VAL A 288 26.37 26.00 21.51
N PHE A 289 25.77 24.97 22.11
CA PHE A 289 25.07 25.09 23.39
C PHE A 289 26.02 25.21 24.60
N ASP A 290 27.32 24.95 24.42
CA ASP A 290 28.31 24.99 25.49
C ASP A 290 29.01 26.35 25.62
N LEU A 291 28.87 27.21 24.60
CA LEU A 291 29.46 28.54 24.61
C LEU A 291 28.72 29.47 25.61
N PRO A 292 29.41 30.50 26.14
CA PRO A 292 28.76 31.56 26.91
C PRO A 292 27.58 32.15 26.14
N LEU A 293 26.46 32.38 26.83
CA LEU A 293 25.19 32.76 26.20
C LEU A 293 25.34 33.97 25.27
N HIS A 294 26.10 35.00 25.68
CA HIS A 294 26.30 36.20 24.86
C HIS A 294 27.02 35.95 23.53
N MET A 295 27.78 34.84 23.40
CA MET A 295 28.48 34.47 22.17
C MET A 295 27.66 33.55 21.27
N ALA A 296 26.73 32.78 21.86
CA ALA A 296 25.94 31.77 21.15
C ALA A 296 24.49 32.19 20.89
N ARG A 297 23.99 33.25 21.54
CA ARG A 297 22.58 33.67 21.51
C ARG A 297 22.04 33.77 20.09
N ASP A 298 22.72 34.54 19.24
CA ASP A 298 22.21 34.84 17.90
C ASP A 298 22.23 33.59 17.01
N GLN A 299 23.26 32.75 17.15
CA GLN A 299 23.37 31.48 16.41
C GLN A 299 22.30 30.47 16.84
N ILE A 300 22.02 30.38 18.14
CA ILE A 300 20.96 29.51 18.67
C ILE A 300 19.61 30.01 18.18
N GLU A 301 19.36 31.32 18.24
CA GLU A 301 18.11 31.93 17.79
C GLU A 301 17.88 31.70 16.28
N GLU A 302 18.88 31.97 15.45
CA GLU A 302 18.80 31.77 14.00
C GLU A 302 18.61 30.29 13.63
N SER A 303 19.35 29.39 14.28
CA SER A 303 19.17 27.94 14.12
C SER A 303 17.74 27.52 14.47
N LEU A 304 17.16 28.00 15.57
CA LEU A 304 15.79 27.67 15.95
C LEU A 304 14.76 28.23 14.97
N ARG A 305 14.94 29.48 14.49
CA ARG A 305 14.06 30.08 13.48
C ARG A 305 14.08 29.32 12.17
N ASN A 306 15.27 28.94 11.69
CA ASN A 306 15.43 28.16 10.45
C ASN A 306 14.81 26.77 10.58
N LYS A 307 15.03 26.09 11.71
CA LYS A 307 14.40 24.78 11.99
C LYS A 307 12.88 24.88 12.04
N MET A 308 12.34 25.92 12.68
CA MET A 308 10.89 26.15 12.74
C MET A 308 10.29 26.41 11.35
N ALA A 309 10.98 27.18 10.51
CA ALA A 309 10.57 27.41 9.13
C ALA A 309 10.52 26.11 8.32
N SER A 310 11.56 25.27 8.43
CA SER A 310 11.63 23.98 7.75
C SER A 310 10.54 23.00 8.22
N ILE A 311 10.23 22.98 9.53
CA ILE A 311 9.12 22.18 10.07
C ILE A 311 7.78 22.66 9.51
N LYS A 312 7.56 23.98 9.46
CA LYS A 312 6.31 24.56 8.93
C LYS A 312 6.12 24.22 7.45
N GLU A 313 7.19 24.25 6.66
CA GLU A 313 7.16 23.86 5.26
C GLU A 313 6.82 22.37 5.08
N ARG A 314 7.51 21.47 5.80
CA ARG A 314 7.23 20.03 5.75
C ARG A 314 5.80 19.70 6.17
N MET A 315 5.28 20.41 7.18
CA MET A 315 3.90 20.24 7.64
C MET A 315 2.88 20.65 6.56
N GLY A 316 3.15 21.73 5.84
CA GLY A 316 2.36 22.13 4.67
C GLY A 316 2.37 21.06 3.57
N GLN A 317 3.55 20.55 3.22
CA GLN A 317 3.70 19.47 2.23
C GLN A 317 2.93 18.20 2.62
N LEU A 318 2.97 17.80 3.90
CA LEU A 318 2.21 16.64 4.39
C LEU A 318 0.70 16.87 4.32
N GLN A 319 0.24 18.09 4.63
CA GLN A 319 -1.18 18.43 4.53
C GLN A 319 -1.68 18.43 3.07
N ASP A 320 -0.86 18.90 2.13
CA ASP A 320 -1.18 18.89 0.70
C ASP A 320 -1.14 17.46 0.14
N ALA A 321 -0.16 16.64 0.56
CA ALA A 321 -0.10 15.22 0.20
C ALA A 321 -1.31 14.45 0.73
N GLN A 322 -1.78 14.75 1.95
CA GLN A 322 -2.98 14.15 2.53
C GLN A 322 -4.23 14.51 1.74
N LYS A 323 -4.40 15.79 1.37
CA LYS A 323 -5.52 16.21 0.50
C LYS A 323 -5.45 15.56 -0.88
N GLY A 324 -4.25 15.44 -1.45
CA GLY A 324 -4.04 14.72 -2.70
C GLY A 324 -4.44 13.25 -2.62
N ALA A 325 -4.07 12.58 -1.52
CA ALA A 325 -4.42 11.19 -1.27
C ALA A 325 -5.94 10.98 -1.11
N GLU A 326 -6.61 11.90 -0.40
CA GLU A 326 -8.07 11.89 -0.22
C GLU A 326 -8.81 12.02 -1.56
N VAL A 327 -8.39 12.96 -2.41
CA VAL A 327 -8.94 13.11 -3.77
C VAL A 327 -8.70 11.87 -4.63
N THR A 328 -7.53 11.24 -4.54
CA THR A 328 -7.27 9.99 -5.27
C THR A 328 -8.12 8.83 -4.77
N SER A 329 -8.38 8.74 -3.46
CA SER A 329 -9.25 7.73 -2.86
C SER A 329 -10.68 7.87 -3.36
N GLU A 330 -11.23 9.10 -3.33
CA GLU A 330 -12.56 9.38 -3.86
C GLU A 330 -12.68 9.07 -5.35
N ALA A 331 -11.63 9.32 -6.13
CA ALA A 331 -11.61 8.99 -7.56
C ALA A 331 -11.64 7.47 -7.77
N THR A 332 -10.87 6.70 -6.99
CA THR A 332 -10.89 5.24 -7.07
C THR A 332 -12.23 4.64 -6.63
N GLU A 333 -12.89 5.23 -5.63
CA GLU A 333 -14.21 4.79 -5.19
C GLU A 333 -15.27 5.01 -6.27
N ARG A 334 -15.26 6.19 -6.92
CA ARG A 334 -16.13 6.47 -8.08
C ARG A 334 -15.86 5.55 -9.26
N GLU A 335 -14.61 5.18 -9.50
CA GLU A 335 -14.25 4.23 -10.57
C GLU A 335 -14.86 2.84 -10.31
N LEU A 336 -14.73 2.32 -9.08
CA LEU A 336 -15.35 1.05 -8.69
C LEU A 336 -16.88 1.08 -8.80
N GLU A 337 -17.51 2.20 -8.46
CA GLU A 337 -18.96 2.37 -8.55
C GLU A 337 -19.45 2.36 -10.01
N LEU A 338 -18.69 2.99 -10.92
CA LEU A 338 -18.97 2.95 -12.36
C LEU A 338 -18.72 1.55 -12.95
N GLU A 339 -17.71 0.82 -12.49
CA GLU A 339 -17.48 -0.58 -12.90
C GLU A 339 -18.65 -1.47 -12.49
N ALA A 340 -19.19 -1.30 -11.29
CA ALA A 340 -20.37 -2.04 -10.83
C ALA A 340 -21.60 -1.76 -11.71
N GLN A 341 -21.86 -0.48 -12.04
CA GLN A 341 -22.96 -0.10 -12.94
C GLN A 341 -22.78 -0.69 -14.35
N LEU A 342 -21.56 -0.76 -14.87
CA LEU A 342 -21.28 -1.40 -16.17
C LEU A 342 -21.56 -2.90 -16.14
N VAL A 343 -21.23 -3.59 -15.05
CA VAL A 343 -21.54 -5.02 -14.88
C VAL A 343 -23.04 -5.25 -14.87
N GLU A 344 -23.80 -4.43 -14.15
CA GLU A 344 -25.26 -4.50 -14.12
C GLU A 344 -25.87 -4.25 -15.51
N ALA A 345 -25.42 -3.20 -16.22
CA ALA A 345 -25.88 -2.91 -17.57
C ALA A 345 -25.61 -4.07 -18.55
N ARG A 346 -24.45 -4.72 -18.45
CA ARG A 346 -24.12 -5.91 -19.26
C ARG A 346 -25.06 -7.08 -18.96
N SER A 347 -25.39 -7.31 -17.69
CA SER A 347 -26.35 -8.34 -17.28
C SER A 347 -27.72 -8.11 -17.91
N ILE A 348 -28.22 -6.87 -17.88
CA ILE A 348 -29.50 -6.49 -18.48
C ILE A 348 -29.50 -6.75 -19.99
N ILE A 349 -28.44 -6.35 -20.69
CA ILE A 349 -28.31 -6.59 -22.15
C ILE A 349 -28.30 -8.08 -22.45
N GLN A 350 -27.60 -8.88 -21.64
CA GLN A 350 -27.54 -10.33 -21.84
C GLN A 350 -28.91 -10.99 -21.64
N GLU A 351 -29.68 -10.55 -20.65
CA GLU A 351 -31.04 -11.03 -20.42
C GLU A 351 -31.97 -10.64 -21.57
N GLN A 352 -31.91 -9.38 -22.04
CA GLN A 352 -32.66 -8.93 -23.22
C GLN A 352 -32.33 -9.78 -24.45
N ASN A 353 -31.06 -10.08 -24.71
CA ASN A 353 -30.65 -10.93 -25.83
C ASN A 353 -31.23 -12.35 -25.74
N SER A 354 -31.29 -12.93 -24.53
CA SER A 354 -31.94 -14.22 -24.29
C SER A 354 -33.44 -14.17 -24.58
N GLN A 355 -34.11 -13.10 -24.16
CA GLN A 355 -35.52 -12.87 -24.48
C GLN A 355 -35.74 -12.75 -25.99
N TRP A 356 -34.92 -11.95 -26.69
CA TRP A 356 -34.98 -11.81 -28.16
C TRP A 356 -34.75 -13.14 -28.89
N ALA A 357 -33.79 -13.96 -28.44
CA ALA A 357 -33.56 -15.29 -29.00
C ALA A 357 -34.76 -16.23 -28.82
N THR A 358 -35.42 -16.15 -27.66
CA THR A 358 -36.63 -16.91 -27.37
C THR A 358 -37.78 -16.48 -28.26
N ILE A 359 -38.01 -15.17 -28.40
CA ILE A 359 -39.02 -14.60 -29.30
C ILE A 359 -38.75 -15.03 -30.75
N GLY A 360 -37.50 -14.98 -31.20
CA GLY A 360 -37.10 -15.43 -32.54
C GLY A 360 -37.39 -16.91 -32.77
N SER A 361 -37.10 -17.77 -31.79
CA SER A 361 -37.40 -19.21 -31.86
C SER A 361 -38.90 -19.49 -31.95
N ILE A 362 -39.71 -18.77 -31.16
CA ILE A 362 -41.18 -18.84 -31.23
C ILE A 362 -41.67 -18.41 -32.62
N SER A 363 -41.13 -17.32 -33.18
CA SER A 363 -41.49 -16.83 -34.51
C SER A 363 -41.19 -17.86 -35.62
N MET A 364 -40.03 -18.54 -35.54
CA MET A 364 -39.69 -19.63 -36.48
C MET A 364 -40.65 -20.81 -36.35
N LEU A 365 -40.99 -21.23 -35.13
CA LEU A 365 -41.95 -22.32 -34.88
C LEU A 365 -43.33 -21.98 -35.47
N VAL A 366 -43.83 -20.77 -35.23
CA VAL A 366 -45.10 -20.29 -35.79
C VAL A 366 -45.08 -20.32 -37.32
N SER A 367 -43.97 -19.88 -37.94
CA SER A 367 -43.80 -19.89 -39.40
C SER A 367 -43.80 -21.32 -39.97
N SER A 368 -43.13 -22.27 -39.30
CA SER A 368 -43.09 -23.68 -39.68
C SER A 368 -44.49 -24.33 -39.57
N LEU A 369 -45.20 -24.08 -38.46
CA LEU A 369 -46.58 -24.56 -38.26
C LEU A 369 -47.53 -23.99 -39.32
N SER A 370 -47.42 -22.70 -39.63
CA SER A 370 -48.21 -22.04 -40.67
C SER A 370 -47.97 -22.67 -42.06
N THR A 371 -46.70 -22.96 -42.39
CA THR A 371 -46.32 -23.61 -43.66
C THR A 371 -46.84 -25.04 -43.74
N SER A 372 -46.76 -25.81 -42.64
CA SER A 372 -47.29 -27.17 -42.58
C SER A 372 -48.82 -27.20 -42.71
N LEU A 373 -49.53 -26.34 -41.98
CA LEU A 373 -50.99 -26.20 -42.08
C LEU A 373 -51.43 -25.79 -43.49
N SER A 374 -50.69 -24.86 -44.09
CA SER A 374 -50.86 -24.45 -45.48
C SER A 374 -50.76 -25.63 -46.46
N GLY A 375 -49.75 -26.49 -46.30
CA GLY A 375 -49.57 -27.69 -47.12
C GLY A 375 -50.71 -28.71 -46.96
N VAL A 376 -51.17 -28.93 -45.72
CA VAL A 376 -52.31 -29.84 -45.43
C VAL A 376 -53.61 -29.32 -46.04
N LEU A 377 -53.88 -28.02 -45.92
CA LEU A 377 -55.07 -27.39 -46.51
C LEU A 377 -55.05 -27.42 -48.04
N ALA A 378 -53.88 -27.21 -48.66
CA ALA A 378 -53.73 -27.31 -50.10
C ALA A 378 -54.05 -28.73 -50.62
N ALA A 379 -53.62 -29.76 -49.88
CA ALA A 379 -53.90 -31.16 -50.22
C ALA A 379 -55.39 -31.53 -50.08
N LEU A 380 -56.12 -30.93 -49.14
CA LEU A 380 -57.53 -31.22 -48.88
C LEU A 380 -58.49 -30.49 -49.83
N CYS A 381 -58.19 -29.24 -50.22
CA CYS A 381 -59.13 -28.39 -50.98
C CYS A 381 -58.81 -28.28 -52.49
N GLY A 382 -57.68 -28.81 -52.96
CA GLY A 382 -57.20 -28.65 -54.33
C GLY A 382 -56.53 -27.29 -54.56
N SER A 383 -55.43 -27.28 -55.31
CA SER A 383 -54.49 -26.14 -55.38
C SER A 383 -55.10 -24.80 -55.79
N ASN A 384 -56.14 -24.80 -56.63
CA ASN A 384 -56.77 -23.57 -57.11
C ASN A 384 -57.67 -22.90 -56.06
N VAL A 385 -58.46 -23.67 -55.31
CA VAL A 385 -59.35 -23.14 -54.25
C VAL A 385 -58.53 -22.65 -53.06
N TRP A 386 -57.42 -23.32 -52.77
CA TRP A 386 -56.49 -22.92 -51.74
C TRP A 386 -55.77 -21.60 -52.06
N PHE A 387 -55.34 -21.39 -53.31
CA PHE A 387 -54.68 -20.14 -53.71
C PHE A 387 -55.60 -18.93 -53.56
N GLU A 388 -56.86 -19.03 -53.99
CA GLU A 388 -57.86 -17.97 -53.80
C GLU A 388 -58.12 -17.66 -52.32
N TRP A 389 -58.20 -18.69 -51.47
CA TRP A 389 -58.42 -18.51 -50.03
C TRP A 389 -57.23 -17.85 -49.33
N VAL A 390 -55.99 -18.24 -49.69
CA VAL A 390 -54.76 -17.61 -49.19
C VAL A 390 -54.68 -16.15 -49.63
N GLU A 391 -55.00 -15.85 -50.88
CA GLU A 391 -54.93 -14.49 -51.42
C GLU A 391 -55.99 -13.57 -50.78
N ARG A 392 -57.20 -14.09 -50.53
CA ARG A 392 -58.27 -13.40 -49.80
C ARG A 392 -57.91 -13.16 -48.33
N SER A 393 -57.31 -14.14 -47.66
CA SER A 393 -56.85 -14.01 -46.27
C SER A 393 -55.69 -13.02 -46.12
N ARG A 394 -54.73 -13.03 -47.06
CA ARG A 394 -53.60 -12.08 -47.09
C ARG A 394 -54.07 -10.64 -47.35
N LYS A 395 -55.15 -10.47 -48.12
CA LYS A 395 -55.80 -9.17 -48.37
C LYS A 395 -56.50 -8.64 -47.11
N ILE A 396 -57.19 -9.50 -46.35
CA ILE A 396 -57.84 -9.16 -45.07
C ILE A 396 -56.79 -8.77 -44.01
N MET A 397 -55.70 -9.54 -43.89
CA MET A 397 -54.67 -9.29 -42.89
C MET A 397 -53.88 -7.99 -43.15
N ARG A 398 -53.59 -7.66 -44.42
CA ARG A 398 -53.00 -6.36 -44.80
C ARG A 398 -53.94 -5.19 -44.50
N SER A 399 -55.24 -5.35 -44.72
CA SER A 399 -56.24 -4.32 -44.37
C SER A 399 -56.33 -4.10 -42.86
N SER A 400 -56.17 -5.15 -42.04
CA SER A 400 -56.21 -5.05 -40.57
C SER A 400 -54.95 -4.42 -39.96
N MET A 401 -53.76 -4.71 -40.49
CA MET A 401 -52.51 -4.07 -40.02
C MET A 401 -52.42 -2.59 -40.43
N SER A 402 -52.96 -2.21 -41.60
CA SER A 402 -53.00 -0.81 -42.04
C SER A 402 -53.96 0.06 -41.20
N SER A 403 -54.98 -0.52 -40.56
CA SER A 403 -55.87 0.21 -39.64
C SER A 403 -55.27 0.41 -38.25
N LYS A 404 -54.27 -0.37 -37.84
CA LYS A 404 -53.60 -0.26 -36.53
C LYS A 404 -52.40 0.70 -36.51
N THR A 405 -52.06 1.31 -37.64
CA THR A 405 -50.96 2.29 -37.77
C THR A 405 -51.48 3.73 -37.97
N MET A 406 -52.79 3.95 -37.79
CA MET A 406 -53.45 5.27 -37.87
C MET A 406 -54.08 5.75 -36.56
N GLU A 407 -53.82 5.06 -35.45
CA GLU A 407 -53.98 5.55 -34.06
C GLU A 407 -52.58 5.60 -33.43
#